data_AF-A0AAV2S8V0-F1
#
_entry.id   AF-A0AAV2S8V0-F1
#
_cell.length_a   1.000
_cell.length_b   1.000
_cell.length_c   1.000
_cell.angle_alpha   90.00
_cell.angle_beta   90.00
_cell.angle_gamma   90.00
#
_symmetry.space_group_name_H-M   'P 1'
#
loop_
_entity.id
_entity.type
_entity.pdbx_description
1 polymer ?
#
loop_
_entity_poly.entity_id
_entity_poly.type
_entity_poly.pdbx_seq_one_letter_code
_entity_poly.pdbx_strand_id
1 'polypeptide(L)'
;MAMLGLNVDEGTMTCQKLYSLVTDEWSSFLVLDIRPSVHFNKTRMKIDNVINIPEELLKPGQTAEHIGIELSQQPRRQWKSLRHKVDFLIICDLETEGPPLTQPIKILIDAILRWDLGKQYESRVWILKGGFDIWRRMYPLHTTNKIADENTTEGGVVSLGSKSPSSARKCKADEK
;
A
#
# COMPACT_ATOMS: atom_id res chain seq x y z
N MET A 1 -34.35 6.30 12.88
CA MET A 1 -33.00 5.81 12.57
C MET A 1 -32.77 5.96 11.09
N ALA A 2 -32.12 7.04 10.64
CA ALA A 2 -31.72 7.17 9.25
C ALA A 2 -30.44 6.33 9.06
N MET A 3 -30.56 5.22 8.33
CA MET A 3 -29.41 4.51 7.80
C MET A 3 -28.72 5.46 6.80
N LEU A 4 -27.54 5.97 7.14
CA LEU A 4 -26.64 6.60 6.18
C LEU A 4 -26.04 5.48 5.31
N GLY A 5 -26.89 4.86 4.50
CA GLY A 5 -26.45 3.94 3.46
C GLY A 5 -25.83 4.76 2.34
N LEU A 6 -24.52 4.60 2.12
CA LEU A 6 -23.89 5.09 0.91
C LEU A 6 -24.65 4.53 -0.29
N ASN A 7 -25.26 5.40 -1.10
CA ASN A 7 -25.79 5.00 -2.41
C ASN A 7 -24.63 4.51 -3.26
N VAL A 8 -24.82 3.34 -3.84
CA VAL A 8 -23.76 2.44 -4.28
C VAL A 8 -23.16 2.85 -5.62
N ASP A 9 -24.01 3.30 -6.53
CA ASP A 9 -23.58 3.87 -7.81
C ASP A 9 -22.86 5.22 -7.61
N GLU A 10 -23.04 5.81 -6.44
CA GLU A 10 -22.44 7.05 -5.97
C GLU A 10 -21.20 6.84 -5.07
N GLY A 11 -20.82 5.59 -4.79
CA GLY A 11 -19.72 5.23 -3.88
C GLY A 11 -18.65 4.35 -4.51
N THR A 12 -18.67 4.19 -5.83
CA THR A 12 -17.75 3.31 -6.57
C THR A 12 -17.06 4.07 -7.69
N MET A 13 -15.79 3.77 -7.95
CA MET A 13 -14.96 4.42 -8.96
C MET A 13 -14.30 3.40 -9.88
N THR A 14 -14.27 3.66 -11.18
CA THR A 14 -13.61 2.75 -12.12
C THR A 14 -12.09 2.93 -12.09
N CYS A 15 -11.36 1.88 -12.48
CA CYS A 15 -9.91 1.95 -12.63
C CYS A 15 -9.49 3.00 -13.69
N GLN A 16 -10.29 3.25 -14.74
CA GLN A 16 -10.02 4.33 -15.69
C GLN A 16 -10.09 5.70 -15.03
N LYS A 17 -11.10 5.93 -14.18
CA LYS A 17 -11.24 7.20 -13.45
C LYS A 17 -10.09 7.39 -12.46
N LEU A 18 -9.70 6.35 -11.74
CA LEU A 18 -8.50 6.39 -10.89
C LEU A 18 -7.25 6.74 -11.71
N TYR A 19 -7.06 6.11 -12.87
CA TYR A 19 -5.91 6.42 -13.72
C TYR A 19 -5.90 7.88 -14.17
N SER A 20 -7.06 8.45 -14.51
CA SER A 20 -7.18 9.88 -14.79
C SER A 20 -6.75 10.76 -13.61
N LEU A 21 -7.08 10.38 -12.36
CA LEU A 21 -6.61 11.10 -11.16
C LEU A 21 -5.09 10.97 -10.97
N VAL A 22 -4.51 9.82 -11.31
CA VAL A 22 -3.06 9.59 -11.24
C VAL A 22 -2.30 10.47 -12.23
N THR A 23 -2.87 10.74 -13.40
CA THR A 23 -2.27 11.57 -14.44
C THR A 23 -2.56 13.07 -14.30
N ASP A 24 -3.52 13.43 -13.44
CA ASP A 24 -3.94 14.81 -13.23
C ASP A 24 -3.15 15.42 -12.06
N GLU A 25 -2.43 16.51 -12.32
CA GLU A 25 -1.57 17.18 -11.33
C GLU A 25 -2.36 17.90 -10.23
N TRP A 26 -3.65 18.20 -10.47
CA TRP A 26 -4.46 19.01 -9.54
C TRP A 26 -5.37 18.16 -8.66
N SER A 27 -5.53 16.88 -8.99
CA SER A 27 -6.34 15.95 -8.22
C SER A 27 -5.58 15.43 -7.01
N SER A 28 -6.15 15.56 -5.82
CA SER A 28 -5.57 14.99 -4.60
C SER A 28 -6.30 13.71 -4.19
N PHE A 29 -5.56 12.61 -4.03
CA PHE A 29 -6.15 11.31 -3.70
C PHE A 29 -5.28 10.49 -2.74
N LEU A 30 -5.90 9.53 -2.07
CA LEU A 30 -5.23 8.51 -1.26
C LEU A 30 -5.91 7.15 -1.49
N VAL A 31 -5.13 6.18 -1.96
CA VAL A 31 -5.57 4.79 -2.12
C VAL A 31 -5.28 4.02 -0.84
N LEU A 32 -6.32 3.42 -0.29
CA LEU A 32 -6.33 2.55 0.87
C LEU A 32 -6.42 1.10 0.37
N ASP A 33 -5.28 0.45 0.15
CA ASP A 33 -5.24 -0.97 -0.22
C ASP A 33 -5.48 -1.81 1.03
N ILE A 34 -6.63 -2.46 1.12
CA ILE A 34 -7.04 -3.22 2.31
C ILE A 34 -6.67 -4.71 2.25
N ARG A 35 -5.96 -5.15 1.21
CA ARG A 35 -5.55 -6.54 1.09
C ARG A 35 -4.56 -6.89 2.21
N PRO A 36 -4.46 -8.19 2.57
CA PRO A 36 -3.42 -8.66 3.48
C PRO A 36 -2.04 -8.14 3.13
N SER A 37 -1.23 -7.82 4.15
CA SER A 37 0.14 -7.31 3.98
C SER A 37 0.97 -8.20 3.04
N VAL A 38 0.77 -9.52 3.12
CA VAL A 38 1.45 -10.50 2.28
C VAL A 38 1.16 -10.28 0.80
N HIS A 39 -0.09 -10.00 0.43
CA HIS A 39 -0.48 -9.75 -0.96
C HIS A 39 0.03 -8.39 -1.45
N PHE A 40 -0.09 -7.35 -0.61
CA PHE A 40 0.41 -6.01 -0.92
C PHE A 40 1.92 -5.99 -1.16
N ASN A 41 2.69 -6.70 -0.33
CA ASN A 41 4.15 -6.74 -0.42
C ASN A 41 4.66 -7.51 -1.65
N LYS A 42 3.90 -8.52 -2.11
CA LYS A 42 4.19 -9.26 -3.35
C LYS A 42 3.91 -8.41 -4.58
N THR A 43 2.74 -7.77 -4.63
CA THR A 43 2.34 -6.94 -5.75
C THR A 43 1.40 -5.82 -5.29
N ARG A 44 1.73 -4.60 -5.71
CA ARG A 44 0.99 -3.37 -5.39
C ARG A 44 0.98 -2.41 -6.56
N MET A 45 0.06 -1.45 -6.50
CA MET A 45 0.02 -0.35 -7.44
C MET A 45 1.33 0.45 -7.35
N LYS A 46 1.88 0.80 -8.50
CA LYS A 46 3.07 1.65 -8.65
C LYS A 46 2.62 3.06 -9.05
N ILE A 47 1.86 3.68 -8.16
CA ILE A 47 1.37 5.06 -8.24
C ILE A 47 1.60 5.73 -6.89
N ASP A 48 1.49 7.06 -6.85
CA ASP A 48 1.67 7.81 -5.61
C ASP A 48 0.48 7.63 -4.65
N ASN A 49 0.69 8.00 -3.38
CA ASN A 49 -0.35 8.02 -2.35
C ASN A 49 -1.12 6.70 -2.19
N VAL A 50 -0.40 5.58 -2.18
CA VAL A 50 -0.96 4.26 -1.85
C VAL A 50 -0.44 3.81 -0.50
N ILE A 51 -1.35 3.50 0.42
CA ILE A 51 -1.03 2.87 1.70
C ILE A 51 -1.76 1.54 1.84
N ASN A 52 -1.11 0.59 2.50
CA ASN A 52 -1.76 -0.66 2.88
C ASN A 52 -2.35 -0.53 4.28
N ILE A 53 -3.64 -0.82 4.41
CA ILE A 53 -4.35 -0.99 5.68
C ILE A 53 -4.82 -2.44 5.73
N PRO A 54 -3.95 -3.36 6.18
CA PRO A 54 -4.22 -4.79 6.10
C PRO A 54 -5.54 -5.15 6.79
N GLU A 55 -6.34 -6.02 6.17
CA GLU A 55 -7.62 -6.47 6.74
C GLU A 55 -7.48 -7.07 8.14
N GLU A 56 -6.30 -7.60 8.50
CA GLU A 56 -5.99 -8.13 9.82
C GLU A 56 -6.01 -7.06 10.92
N LEU A 57 -5.83 -5.78 10.56
CA LEU A 57 -5.92 -4.64 11.47
C LEU A 57 -7.36 -4.13 11.61
N LEU A 58 -8.27 -4.48 10.69
CA LEU A 58 -9.63 -3.93 10.64
C LEU A 58 -10.59 -4.72 11.52
N LYS A 59 -10.89 -4.16 12.70
CA LYS A 59 -11.82 -4.74 13.68
C LYS A 59 -13.04 -3.84 13.86
N PRO A 60 -14.25 -4.42 14.03
CA PRO A 60 -15.46 -3.64 14.26
C PRO A 60 -15.31 -2.67 15.45
N GLY A 61 -15.81 -1.45 15.29
CA GLY A 61 -15.81 -0.43 16.34
C GLY A 61 -14.48 0.33 16.53
N GLN A 62 -13.46 0.08 15.71
CA GLN A 62 -12.24 0.88 15.73
C GLN A 62 -12.46 2.28 15.13
N THR A 63 -11.69 3.25 15.63
CA THR A 63 -11.63 4.61 15.09
C THR A 63 -10.55 4.72 14.01
N ALA A 64 -10.69 5.66 13.07
CA ALA A 64 -9.66 5.94 12.08
C ALA A 64 -8.30 6.34 12.72
N GLU A 65 -8.33 7.00 13.87
CA GLU A 65 -7.11 7.29 14.63
C GLU A 65 -6.41 6.02 15.12
N HIS A 66 -7.16 5.09 15.69
CA HIS A 66 -6.63 3.83 16.21
C HIS A 66 -6.00 2.97 15.10
N ILE A 67 -6.68 2.86 13.94
CA ILE A 67 -6.13 2.20 12.74
C ILE A 67 -4.76 2.82 12.39
N GLY A 68 -4.67 4.14 12.40
CA GLY A 68 -3.42 4.85 12.11
C GLY A 68 -2.29 4.54 13.09
N ILE A 69 -2.59 4.28 14.37
CA ILE A 69 -1.58 3.92 15.38
C ILE A 69 -1.04 2.51 15.13
N GLU A 70 -1.84 1.58 14.63
CA GLU A 70 -1.40 0.21 14.32
C GLU A 70 -0.54 0.13 13.05
N LEU A 71 -0.67 1.10 12.12
CA LEU A 71 0.15 1.15 10.90
C LEU A 71 1.65 1.35 11.19
N SER A 72 2.50 0.81 10.32
CA SER A 72 3.94 1.05 10.34
C SER A 72 4.29 2.52 10.06
N GLN A 73 5.53 2.95 10.38
CA GLN A 73 5.89 4.37 10.46
C GLN A 73 5.57 5.18 9.19
N GLN A 74 5.86 4.65 8.00
CA GLN A 74 5.66 5.36 6.73
C GLN A 74 4.17 5.49 6.35
N PRO A 75 3.39 4.38 6.24
CA PRO A 75 1.95 4.46 6.03
C PRO A 75 1.21 5.28 7.10
N ARG A 76 1.65 5.20 8.37
CA ARG A 76 1.08 6.02 9.46
C ARG A 76 1.21 7.51 9.21
N ARG A 77 2.37 7.97 8.72
CA ARG A 77 2.59 9.39 8.40
C ARG A 77 1.66 9.83 7.28
N GLN A 78 1.60 9.05 6.18
CA GLN A 78 0.72 9.32 5.06
C GLN A 78 -0.75 9.35 5.49
N TRP A 79 -1.21 8.33 6.22
CA TRP A 79 -2.56 8.26 6.79
C TRP A 79 -2.91 9.53 7.58
N LYS A 80 -2.08 9.90 8.57
CA LYS A 80 -2.33 11.10 9.39
C LYS A 80 -2.33 12.40 8.59
N SER A 81 -1.49 12.49 7.57
CA SER A 81 -1.31 13.73 6.79
C SER A 81 -2.33 13.92 5.67
N LEU A 82 -2.77 12.83 5.03
CA LEU A 82 -3.56 12.88 3.80
C LEU A 82 -5.04 12.55 4.01
N ARG A 83 -5.39 11.71 5.00
CA ARG A 83 -6.77 11.17 5.12
C ARG A 83 -7.88 12.22 5.24
N HIS A 84 -7.55 13.43 5.68
CA HIS A 84 -8.49 14.55 5.84
C HIS A 84 -8.30 15.68 4.83
N LYS A 85 -7.29 15.59 3.96
CA LYS A 85 -6.86 16.69 3.08
C LYS A 85 -7.02 16.40 1.60
N VAL A 86 -7.28 15.14 1.25
CA VAL A 86 -7.43 14.74 -0.16
C VAL A 86 -8.89 14.86 -0.59
N ASP A 87 -9.14 15.00 -1.88
CA ASP A 87 -10.51 15.04 -2.42
C ASP A 87 -11.10 13.62 -2.53
N PHE A 88 -10.23 12.63 -2.78
CA PHE A 88 -10.62 11.26 -3.05
C PHE A 88 -9.95 10.27 -2.07
N LEU A 89 -10.75 9.64 -1.21
CA LEU A 89 -10.35 8.46 -0.44
C LEU A 89 -10.82 7.21 -1.18
N ILE A 90 -9.89 6.33 -1.56
CA ILE A 90 -10.19 5.25 -2.51
C ILE A 90 -9.83 3.92 -1.86
N ILE A 91 -10.84 3.14 -1.47
CA ILE A 91 -10.66 1.80 -0.91
C ILE A 91 -10.47 0.82 -2.07
N CYS A 92 -9.38 0.05 -2.00
CA CYS A 92 -9.06 -1.00 -2.96
C CYS A 92 -8.87 -2.32 -2.22
N ASP A 93 -9.67 -3.32 -2.56
CA ASP A 93 -9.49 -4.70 -2.11
C ASP A 93 -8.97 -5.55 -3.28
N LEU A 94 -9.18 -6.87 -3.25
CA LEU A 94 -8.76 -7.74 -4.35
C LEU A 94 -9.65 -7.58 -5.59
N GLU A 95 -10.98 -7.65 -5.42
CA GLU A 95 -11.91 -7.83 -6.55
C GLU A 95 -13.33 -7.25 -6.33
N THR A 96 -13.61 -6.51 -5.26
CA THR A 96 -14.95 -5.97 -5.02
C THR A 96 -15.34 -4.97 -6.11
N GLU A 97 -16.47 -5.20 -6.77
CA GLU A 97 -17.02 -4.28 -7.78
C GLU A 97 -18.08 -3.32 -7.21
N GLY A 98 -18.72 -3.73 -6.13
CA GLY A 98 -19.83 -3.04 -5.50
C GLY A 98 -20.48 -3.92 -4.43
N PRO A 99 -21.70 -3.59 -4.00
CA PRO A 99 -22.43 -4.36 -3.01
C PRO A 99 -22.74 -5.78 -3.47
N PRO A 100 -22.83 -6.72 -2.50
CA PRO A 100 -22.66 -6.49 -1.06
C PRO A 100 -21.19 -6.25 -0.68
N LEU A 101 -20.93 -5.19 0.09
CA LEU A 101 -19.56 -4.87 0.51
C LEU A 101 -19.03 -5.91 1.51
N THR A 102 -17.76 -6.25 1.37
CA THR A 102 -17.06 -7.14 2.32
C THR A 102 -16.97 -6.51 3.70
N GLN A 103 -16.81 -7.33 4.74
CA GLN A 103 -16.70 -6.81 6.12
C GLN A 103 -15.53 -5.83 6.31
N PRO A 104 -14.30 -6.09 5.80
CA PRO A 104 -13.19 -5.15 5.93
C PRO A 104 -13.51 -3.75 5.36
N ILE A 105 -14.14 -3.69 4.17
CA ILE A 105 -14.57 -2.42 3.56
C ILE A 105 -15.55 -1.68 4.47
N LYS A 106 -16.57 -2.38 4.98
CA LYS A 106 -17.58 -1.80 5.88
C LYS A 106 -16.96 -1.25 7.16
N ILE A 107 -16.06 -2.02 7.78
CA ILE A 107 -15.35 -1.62 9.00
C ILE A 107 -14.53 -0.34 8.77
N LEU A 108 -13.79 -0.27 7.67
CA LEU A 108 -12.98 0.90 7.35
C LEU A 108 -13.86 2.13 7.06
N ILE A 109 -14.96 1.97 6.33
CA ILE A 109 -15.93 3.05 6.07
C ILE A 109 -16.52 3.56 7.40
N ASP A 110 -16.95 2.66 8.29
CA ASP A 110 -17.48 3.04 9.60
C ASP A 110 -16.41 3.76 10.44
N ALA A 111 -15.16 3.28 10.43
CA ALA A 111 -14.06 3.90 11.17
C ALA A 111 -13.82 5.35 10.71
N ILE A 112 -13.93 5.61 9.41
CA ILE A 112 -13.73 6.93 8.79
C ILE A 112 -14.95 7.84 9.01
N LEU A 113 -16.17 7.38 8.67
CA LEU A 113 -17.36 8.23 8.59
C LEU A 113 -18.17 8.29 9.89
N ARG A 114 -18.12 7.23 10.72
CA ARG A 114 -18.94 7.12 11.94
C ARG A 114 -18.14 7.35 13.22
N TRP A 115 -16.91 6.83 13.27
CA TRP A 115 -16.14 6.76 14.51
C TRP A 115 -15.02 7.81 14.64
N ASP A 116 -14.69 8.56 13.59
CA ASP A 116 -13.68 9.63 13.64
C ASP A 116 -14.32 10.99 13.97
N LEU A 117 -14.91 11.06 15.16
CA LEU A 117 -15.65 12.23 15.64
C LEU A 117 -14.74 13.46 15.76
N GLY A 118 -15.25 14.63 15.36
CA GLY A 118 -14.53 15.91 15.44
C GLY A 118 -13.54 16.15 14.30
N LYS A 119 -13.49 15.26 13.30
CA LYS A 119 -12.76 15.47 12.05
C LYS A 119 -13.74 15.67 10.90
N GLN A 120 -13.56 16.76 10.15
CA GLN A 120 -14.30 16.98 8.91
C GLN A 120 -13.50 16.37 7.76
N TYR A 121 -14.14 15.45 7.05
CA TYR A 121 -13.61 14.92 5.80
C TYR A 121 -14.16 15.77 4.67
N GLU A 122 -13.28 16.47 3.97
CA GLU A 122 -13.59 17.05 2.67
C GLU A 122 -13.70 15.96 1.59
N SER A 123 -13.03 14.82 1.84
CA SER A 123 -12.95 13.69 0.93
C SER A 123 -14.24 12.88 0.85
N ARG A 124 -14.61 12.48 -0.38
CA ARG A 124 -15.59 11.42 -0.60
C ARG A 124 -14.87 10.05 -0.59
N VAL A 125 -15.48 9.06 0.06
CA VAL A 125 -14.98 7.67 0.07
C VAL A 125 -15.52 6.93 -1.16
N TRP A 126 -14.63 6.27 -1.88
CA TRP A 126 -14.89 5.52 -3.10
C TRP A 126 -14.36 4.10 -2.98
N ILE A 127 -15.04 3.14 -3.59
CA ILE A 127 -14.57 1.77 -3.73
C ILE A 127 -14.11 1.56 -5.17
N LEU A 128 -12.89 1.06 -5.35
CA LEU A 128 -12.34 0.80 -6.69
C LEU A 128 -13.04 -0.43 -7.30
N LYS A 129 -13.80 -0.24 -8.39
CA LYS A 129 -14.54 -1.31 -9.05
C LYS A 129 -13.59 -2.39 -9.58
N GLY A 130 -13.79 -3.61 -9.08
CA GLY A 130 -13.02 -4.79 -9.44
C GLY A 130 -11.65 -4.85 -8.77
N GLY A 131 -11.45 -3.99 -7.76
CA GLY A 131 -10.28 -3.97 -6.90
C GLY A 131 -8.94 -3.91 -7.64
N PHE A 132 -7.93 -4.46 -6.96
CA PHE A 132 -6.57 -4.53 -7.49
C PHE A 132 -6.46 -5.45 -8.71
N ASP A 133 -7.31 -6.47 -8.83
CA ASP A 133 -7.23 -7.43 -9.92
C ASP A 133 -7.52 -6.78 -11.29
N ILE A 134 -8.58 -5.97 -11.38
CA ILE A 134 -8.87 -5.20 -12.59
C ILE A 134 -7.79 -4.14 -12.85
N TRP A 135 -7.34 -3.43 -11.81
CA TRP A 135 -6.25 -2.46 -11.96
C TRP A 135 -5.01 -3.09 -12.59
N ARG A 136 -4.57 -4.24 -12.06
CA ARG A 136 -3.40 -4.97 -12.55
C ARG A 136 -3.56 -5.42 -13.99
N ARG A 137 -4.75 -5.88 -14.38
CA ARG A 137 -5.04 -6.32 -15.76
C ARG A 137 -5.04 -5.16 -16.75
N MET A 138 -5.61 -4.01 -16.38
CA MET A 138 -5.71 -2.86 -17.28
C MET A 138 -4.45 -1.99 -17.32
N TYR A 139 -3.74 -1.86 -16.19
CA TYR A 139 -2.57 -1.00 -16.03
C TYR A 139 -1.35 -1.78 -15.51
N PRO A 140 -0.88 -2.83 -16.21
CA PRO A 140 0.21 -3.68 -15.73
C PRO A 140 1.51 -2.89 -15.51
N LEU A 141 1.79 -1.86 -16.32
CA LEU A 141 2.95 -0.98 -16.15
C LEU A 141 2.91 -0.13 -14.87
N HIS A 142 1.72 0.04 -14.29
CA HIS A 142 1.48 0.74 -13.02
C HIS A 142 1.28 -0.26 -11.87
N THR A 143 1.89 -1.44 -11.97
CA THR A 143 2.00 -2.41 -10.89
C THR A 143 3.44 -2.79 -10.67
N THR A 144 3.76 -3.14 -9.42
CA THR A 144 5.04 -3.76 -9.09
C THR A 144 4.93 -5.26 -9.35
N ASN A 145 5.77 -5.75 -10.25
CA ASN A 145 6.01 -7.17 -10.38
C ASN A 145 7.31 -7.47 -9.62
N LYS A 146 7.19 -7.88 -8.35
CA LYS A 146 8.31 -8.60 -7.75
C LYS A 146 8.23 -10.00 -8.31
N ILE A 147 8.87 -10.21 -9.46
CA ILE A 147 9.32 -11.55 -9.82
C ILE A 147 10.18 -11.95 -8.63
N ALA A 148 9.71 -12.91 -7.83
CA ALA A 148 10.56 -13.49 -6.81
C ALA A 148 11.78 -14.01 -7.56
N ASP A 149 12.96 -13.46 -7.28
CA ASP A 149 14.22 -13.98 -7.76
C ASP A 149 14.49 -15.35 -7.09
N GLU A 150 13.66 -16.34 -7.40
CA GLU A 150 13.96 -17.76 -7.21
C GLU A 150 14.70 -18.22 -8.46
N ASN A 151 15.95 -17.78 -8.65
CA ASN A 151 16.94 -18.39 -9.56
C ASN A 151 18.28 -17.63 -9.51
N THR A 152 19.00 -17.65 -8.38
CA THR A 152 20.47 -17.52 -8.38
C THR A 152 21.01 -18.05 -7.06
N THR A 153 21.25 -19.36 -6.94
CA THR A 153 22.45 -19.93 -6.28
C THR A 153 22.54 -21.42 -6.63
N GLU A 154 22.80 -21.75 -7.89
CA GLU A 154 23.25 -23.10 -8.29
C GLU A 154 24.37 -22.93 -9.33
N GLY A 155 25.61 -23.22 -8.93
CA GLY A 155 26.71 -23.61 -9.82
C GLY A 155 27.56 -22.50 -10.45
N GLY A 156 28.84 -22.41 -10.06
CA GLY A 156 29.82 -21.63 -10.82
C GLY A 156 31.21 -21.45 -10.21
N VAL A 157 32.05 -22.48 -10.35
CA VAL A 157 33.52 -22.45 -10.51
C VAL A 157 34.43 -21.87 -9.41
N VAL A 158 35.07 -22.77 -8.66
CA VAL A 158 36.33 -22.49 -7.95
C VAL A 158 37.49 -22.53 -8.96
N SER A 159 37.96 -21.36 -9.39
CA SER A 159 39.21 -21.25 -10.17
C SER A 159 40.42 -21.22 -9.24
N LEU A 160 41.33 -22.17 -9.46
CA LEU A 160 42.68 -22.18 -8.92
C LEU A 160 43.43 -20.89 -9.30
N GLY A 161 43.93 -20.18 -8.29
CA GLY A 161 44.87 -19.07 -8.46
C GLY A 161 46.10 -19.32 -7.59
N SER A 162 47.12 -19.96 -8.17
CA SER A 162 48.46 -20.10 -7.61
C SER A 162 49.13 -18.73 -7.49
N LYS A 163 49.53 -18.33 -6.28
CA LYS A 163 50.55 -17.29 -6.07
C LYS A 163 51.47 -17.64 -4.90
N SER A 164 52.71 -17.88 -5.24
CA SER A 164 53.92 -17.80 -4.41
C SER A 164 55.03 -17.25 -5.32
N PRO A 165 56.14 -16.67 -4.82
CA PRO A 165 56.44 -16.20 -3.46
C PRO A 165 57.14 -14.82 -3.41
N SER A 166 57.56 -14.45 -2.18
CA SER A 166 58.69 -13.58 -1.82
C SER A 166 58.43 -12.07 -1.68
N SER A 167 58.59 -11.55 -0.45
CA SER A 167 59.81 -10.84 -0.05
C SER A 167 59.67 -10.36 1.40
N ALA A 168 60.48 -10.93 2.29
CA ALA A 168 60.59 -10.50 3.68
C ALA A 168 61.70 -9.44 3.81
N ARG A 169 61.36 -8.22 4.25
CA ARG A 169 62.31 -7.26 4.87
C ARG A 169 61.64 -6.40 5.95
N LYS A 170 61.76 -6.88 7.19
CA LYS A 170 62.25 -6.24 8.44
C LYS A 170 62.24 -4.69 8.55
N CYS A 171 61.55 -4.18 9.59
CA CYS A 171 61.84 -2.97 10.40
C CYS A 171 61.20 -3.20 11.79
N LYS A 172 61.96 -3.48 12.88
CA LYS A 172 62.63 -2.62 13.87
C LYS A 172 61.66 -1.89 14.85
N ALA A 173 61.68 -2.34 16.11
CA ALA A 173 61.35 -1.67 17.37
C ALA A 173 62.03 -2.55 18.46
N ASP A 174 62.67 -2.10 19.54
CA ASP A 174 62.61 -0.87 20.31
C ASP A 174 63.96 -0.58 21.00
N GLU A 175 64.17 0.69 21.29
CA GLU A 175 65.25 1.29 22.09
C GLU A 175 64.65 1.76 23.41
N LYS A 176 65.01 1.13 24.53
CA LYS A 176 65.53 1.73 25.77
C LYS A 176 65.66 0.72 26.90
#